data_AF-A0A1V6JA05-F1
#
_entry.id   AF-A0A1V6JA05-F1
#
_cell.length_a   1.000
_cell.length_b   1.000
_cell.length_c   1.000
_cell.angle_alpha   90.00
_cell.angle_beta   90.00
_cell.angle_gamma   90.00
#
_symmetry.space_group_name_H-M   'P 1'
#
loop_
_entity.id
_entity.type
_entity.pdbx_description
1 polymer ?
#
loop_
_entity_poly.entity_id
_entity_poly.type
_entity_poly.pdbx_seq_one_letter_code
_entity_poly.pdbx_strand_id
1 'polypeptide(L)'
;MTVRDSTQRHHMTKWLWLALIPAIAFAGARPYNMRKDPVYIDVHPDRIIVMPEKIEIAESELTVPQNNFECLLEQVASVRNSRYVLLILRPGSEILQHQLRQTIRKYDVDIGVDVWEEGREFSPIELMGIYEMGTADPPKPDPLEHIRMYPVTVEKDRIIFDNDKIVVTREELQIPGNPFETLVDRFEANGGNPYIFPYPINSPLVDDLWNVMRKRAPQMVSNYLAKNATVITPTPIEANTEEKRPVVFECRHNQLFFIRLEQPQATDPETQGYSFDSPREETDEKWFGSQLTELDPDTQYIWFKVRPDSFDIFRKARKVVWDYKLESTCELLGPNDPIQIESKIITDPQFNHTNEIPTKP
;
A
#
# COMPACT_ATOMS: atom_id res chain seq x y z
N MET A 1 11.59 13.22 -47.54
CA MET A 1 10.62 14.05 -46.77
C MET A 1 9.77 13.09 -45.96
N THR A 2 10.19 12.82 -44.73
CA THR A 2 9.51 11.87 -43.85
C THR A 2 8.40 12.61 -43.12
N VAL A 3 7.16 12.25 -43.41
CA VAL A 3 5.97 12.78 -42.73
C VAL A 3 6.05 12.29 -41.27
N ARG A 4 6.60 13.13 -40.38
CA ARG A 4 6.48 12.90 -38.93
C ARG A 4 5.03 13.17 -38.55
N ASP A 5 4.37 12.10 -38.16
CA ASP A 5 2.96 12.00 -37.81
C ASP A 5 2.58 13.02 -36.73
N SER A 6 1.62 13.89 -37.02
CA SER A 6 1.10 14.92 -36.11
C SER A 6 0.42 14.33 -34.87
N THR A 7 0.15 13.03 -34.86
CA THR A 7 -0.50 12.30 -33.78
C THR A 7 0.39 12.20 -32.52
N GLN A 8 1.72 12.16 -32.67
CA GLN A 8 2.64 12.16 -31.51
C GLN A 8 2.62 13.47 -30.71
N ARG A 9 2.38 14.62 -31.35
CA ARG A 9 2.38 15.91 -30.64
C ARG A 9 1.16 16.10 -29.74
N HIS A 10 0.02 15.50 -30.07
CA HIS A 10 -1.17 15.60 -29.21
C HIS A 10 -1.04 14.77 -27.93
N HIS A 11 -0.26 13.67 -27.95
CA HIS A 11 0.02 12.88 -26.74
C HIS A 11 0.98 13.58 -25.78
N MET A 12 1.98 14.34 -26.26
CA MET A 12 2.91 15.08 -25.38
C MET A 12 2.20 16.08 -24.45
N THR A 13 1.09 16.69 -24.87
CA THR A 13 0.32 17.63 -24.04
C THR A 13 -0.40 16.98 -22.85
N LYS A 14 -0.70 15.67 -22.91
CA LYS A 14 -1.38 14.97 -21.80
C LYS A 14 -0.46 14.75 -20.60
N TRP A 15 0.84 14.59 -20.85
CA TRP A 15 1.82 14.32 -19.81
C TRP A 15 2.30 15.58 -19.08
N LEU A 16 2.05 16.78 -19.63
CA LEU A 16 2.52 18.05 -19.06
C LEU A 16 1.97 18.31 -17.64
N TRP A 17 0.79 17.76 -17.30
CA TRP A 17 0.19 17.88 -15.97
C TRP A 17 0.95 17.11 -14.89
N LEU A 18 1.62 16.01 -15.25
CA LEU A 18 2.48 15.24 -14.34
C LEU A 18 3.80 15.96 -14.03
N ALA A 19 4.18 17.03 -14.74
CA ALA A 19 5.39 17.80 -14.44
C ALA A 19 5.12 19.06 -13.58
N LEU A 20 3.88 19.54 -13.50
CA LEU A 20 3.56 20.92 -13.10
C LEU A 20 2.90 21.10 -11.73
N ILE A 21 2.60 20.02 -11.00
CA ILE A 21 2.12 20.13 -9.61
C ILE A 21 3.28 19.72 -8.68
N PRO A 22 4.07 20.69 -8.16
CA PRO A 22 4.94 20.43 -7.04
C PRO A 22 4.09 20.21 -5.79
N ALA A 23 4.22 19.06 -5.12
CA ALA A 23 3.77 18.96 -3.75
C ALA A 23 4.49 20.01 -2.90
N ILE A 24 3.71 20.71 -2.07
CA ILE A 24 4.19 21.67 -1.09
C ILE A 24 5.24 20.97 -0.22
N ALA A 25 6.52 21.34 -0.42
CA ALA A 25 7.63 20.74 0.29
C ALA A 25 7.53 21.05 1.80
N PHE A 26 7.17 20.05 2.60
CA PHE A 26 7.12 20.17 4.06
C PHE A 26 8.49 19.89 4.67
N ALA A 27 9.06 20.92 5.31
CA ALA A 27 10.32 20.86 6.03
C ALA A 27 10.18 20.07 7.35
N GLY A 28 10.36 18.75 7.29
CA GLY A 28 10.47 17.88 8.45
C GLY A 28 11.37 16.68 8.13
N ALA A 29 11.97 16.08 9.16
CA ALA A 29 12.76 14.85 9.07
C ALA A 29 11.84 13.65 8.80
N ARG A 30 11.28 13.59 7.59
CA ARG A 30 10.50 12.45 7.11
C ARG A 30 11.45 11.40 6.50
N PRO A 31 11.13 10.10 6.59
CA PRO A 31 11.82 9.09 5.80
C PRO A 31 11.80 9.49 4.32
N TYR A 32 12.89 9.19 3.60
CA TYR A 32 13.18 9.67 2.23
C TYR A 32 11.98 9.50 1.27
N ASN A 33 11.20 8.43 1.48
CA ASN A 33 10.03 8.04 0.69
C ASN A 33 8.86 9.05 0.76
N MET A 34 8.77 9.87 1.81
CA MET A 34 7.64 10.80 2.01
C MET A 34 7.87 12.19 1.40
N ARG A 35 8.95 12.38 0.62
CA ARG A 35 9.27 13.65 -0.04
C ARG A 35 9.01 13.65 -1.54
N LYS A 36 8.75 12.47 -2.12
CA LYS A 36 8.51 12.31 -3.55
C LYS A 36 7.06 11.93 -3.81
N ASP A 37 6.48 12.48 -4.86
CA ASP A 37 5.14 12.13 -5.31
C ASP A 37 5.20 10.90 -6.23
N PRO A 38 4.38 9.87 -5.98
CA PRO A 38 4.34 8.68 -6.82
C PRO A 38 3.67 8.98 -8.17
N VAL A 39 4.23 8.40 -9.23
CA VAL A 39 3.53 8.13 -10.48
C VAL A 39 3.06 6.68 -10.44
N TYR A 40 1.75 6.49 -10.32
CA TYR A 40 1.14 5.18 -10.17
C TYR A 40 1.02 4.46 -11.52
N ILE A 41 1.45 3.20 -11.53
CA ILE A 41 1.35 2.31 -12.68
C ILE A 41 0.68 1.02 -12.23
N ASP A 42 -0.56 0.79 -12.67
CA ASP A 42 -1.28 -0.46 -12.46
C ASP A 42 -0.79 -1.49 -13.49
N VAL A 43 -0.14 -2.55 -13.01
CA VAL A 43 0.54 -3.54 -13.83
C VAL A 43 -0.32 -4.80 -13.94
N HIS A 44 -0.90 -4.99 -15.12
CA HIS A 44 -1.68 -6.18 -15.49
C HIS A 44 -0.78 -7.20 -16.20
N PRO A 45 -1.23 -8.45 -16.43
CA PRO A 45 -0.43 -9.46 -17.13
C PRO A 45 0.03 -9.04 -18.53
N ASP A 46 -0.80 -8.30 -19.26
CA ASP A 46 -0.63 -8.01 -20.69
C ASP A 46 -0.52 -6.51 -21.02
N ARG A 47 -0.56 -5.64 -20.00
CA ARG A 47 -0.54 -4.18 -20.17
C ARG A 47 -0.18 -3.45 -18.87
N ILE A 48 0.13 -2.17 -19.00
CA ILE A 48 0.17 -1.23 -17.88
C ILE A 48 -0.86 -0.13 -18.06
N ILE A 49 -1.35 0.41 -16.94
CA ILE A 49 -2.23 1.57 -16.91
C ILE A 49 -1.58 2.66 -16.07
N VAL A 50 -1.23 3.79 -16.69
CA VAL A 50 -0.68 4.95 -15.99
C VAL A 50 -1.82 5.79 -15.43
N MET A 51 -1.77 6.03 -14.13
CA MET A 51 -2.80 6.74 -13.38
C MET A 51 -2.36 8.19 -13.07
N PRO A 52 -3.31 9.13 -12.87
CA PRO A 52 -4.77 8.94 -12.85
C PRO A 52 -5.45 8.98 -14.23
N GLU A 53 -4.74 9.35 -15.30
CA GLU A 53 -5.32 9.55 -16.64
C GLU A 53 -5.77 8.26 -17.33
N LYS A 54 -5.51 7.09 -16.73
CA LYS A 54 -5.83 5.76 -17.25
C LYS A 54 -5.26 5.53 -18.65
N ILE A 55 -4.00 5.92 -18.86
CA ILE A 55 -3.32 5.71 -20.13
C ILE A 55 -2.87 4.25 -20.18
N GLU A 56 -3.52 3.46 -21.03
CA GLU A 56 -3.17 2.07 -21.25
C GLU A 56 -2.02 1.93 -22.25
N ILE A 57 -1.07 1.06 -21.95
CA ILE A 57 0.06 0.71 -22.82
C ILE A 57 0.16 -0.81 -22.83
N ALA A 58 -0.02 -1.43 -24.00
CA ALA A 58 0.05 -2.89 -24.12
C ALA A 58 1.48 -3.40 -23.94
N GLU A 59 1.66 -4.63 -23.45
CA GLU A 59 2.97 -5.28 -23.29
C GLU A 59 3.80 -5.23 -24.59
N SER A 60 3.17 -5.51 -25.73
CA SER A 60 3.83 -5.48 -27.04
C SER A 60 4.44 -4.12 -27.38
N GLU A 61 3.85 -3.02 -26.92
CA GLU A 61 4.38 -1.66 -27.14
C GLU A 61 5.62 -1.37 -26.29
N LEU A 62 5.76 -2.02 -25.13
CA LEU A 62 6.91 -1.83 -24.23
C LEU A 62 8.22 -2.40 -24.79
N THR A 63 8.15 -3.19 -25.86
CA THR A 63 9.32 -3.72 -26.57
C THR A 63 9.85 -2.77 -27.64
N VAL A 64 9.04 -1.78 -28.04
CA VAL A 64 9.40 -0.80 -29.07
C VAL A 64 10.22 0.32 -28.41
N PRO A 65 11.42 0.65 -28.90
CA PRO A 65 12.19 1.77 -28.37
C PRO A 65 11.43 3.09 -28.46
N GLN A 66 11.61 3.98 -27.49
CA GLN A 66 10.90 5.28 -27.39
C GLN A 66 9.38 5.15 -27.33
N ASN A 67 8.88 4.07 -26.73
CA ASN A 67 7.46 3.91 -26.46
C ASN A 67 6.95 4.92 -25.42
N ASN A 68 5.63 4.96 -25.23
CA ASN A 68 4.97 5.89 -24.30
C ASN A 68 5.47 5.74 -22.86
N PHE A 69 5.85 4.54 -22.42
CA PHE A 69 6.36 4.31 -21.07
C PHE A 69 7.78 4.88 -20.91
N GLU A 70 8.67 4.66 -21.88
CA GLU A 70 10.00 5.29 -21.89
C GLU A 70 9.91 6.82 -21.90
N CYS A 71 8.99 7.40 -22.69
CA CYS A 71 8.76 8.84 -22.70
C CYS A 71 8.26 9.37 -21.34
N LEU A 72 7.43 8.60 -20.63
CA LEU A 72 7.03 8.92 -19.25
C LEU A 72 8.25 8.89 -18.32
N LEU A 73 9.11 7.87 -18.43
CA LEU A 73 10.29 7.75 -17.58
C LEU A 73 11.29 8.89 -17.80
N GLU A 74 11.50 9.35 -19.03
CA GLU A 74 12.31 10.55 -19.31
C GLU A 74 11.78 11.78 -18.57
N GLN A 75 10.46 11.93 -18.50
CA GLN A 75 9.84 13.05 -17.79
C GLN A 75 9.99 12.90 -16.29
N VAL A 76 9.74 11.71 -15.72
CA VAL A 76 9.94 11.46 -14.28
C VAL A 76 11.41 11.67 -13.92
N ALA A 77 12.35 11.20 -14.74
CA ALA A 77 13.79 11.37 -14.56
C ALA A 77 14.20 12.86 -14.51
N SER A 78 13.53 13.72 -15.28
CA SER A 78 13.77 15.17 -15.27
C SER A 78 13.36 15.85 -13.95
N VAL A 79 12.46 15.23 -13.17
CA VAL A 79 11.98 15.69 -11.86
C VAL A 79 12.20 14.65 -10.76
N ARG A 80 13.21 13.77 -10.91
CA ARG A 80 13.44 12.60 -10.04
C ARG A 80 13.68 12.91 -8.56
N ASN A 81 14.01 14.16 -8.22
CA ASN A 81 14.13 14.60 -6.82
C ASN A 81 12.77 14.81 -6.14
N SER A 82 11.70 14.95 -6.92
CA SER A 82 10.34 15.22 -6.46
C SER A 82 9.35 14.12 -6.84
N ARG A 83 9.72 13.18 -7.72
CA ARG A 83 8.84 12.08 -8.15
C ARG A 83 9.57 10.75 -8.22
N TYR A 84 8.79 9.68 -8.07
CA TYR A 84 9.22 8.29 -8.24
C TYR A 84 8.11 7.48 -8.92
N VAL A 85 8.42 6.29 -9.41
CA VAL A 85 7.42 5.38 -9.99
C VAL A 85 6.94 4.39 -8.93
N LEU A 86 5.63 4.21 -8.80
CA LEU A 86 5.05 3.19 -7.95
C LEU A 86 4.34 2.15 -8.81
N LEU A 87 4.92 0.94 -8.87
CA LEU A 87 4.32 -0.20 -9.54
C LEU A 87 3.30 -0.86 -8.61
N ILE A 88 2.09 -1.07 -9.11
CA ILE A 88 1.01 -1.77 -8.43
C ILE A 88 0.78 -3.08 -9.19
N LEU A 89 1.28 -4.18 -8.63
CA LEU A 89 1.34 -5.48 -9.30
C LEU A 89 0.03 -6.25 -9.12
N ARG A 90 -0.59 -6.67 -10.23
CA ARG A 90 -1.72 -7.61 -10.26
C ARG A 90 -1.23 -9.06 -10.37
N PRO A 91 -2.05 -10.06 -9.97
CA PRO A 91 -1.76 -11.46 -10.25
C PRO A 91 -1.47 -11.68 -11.74
N GLY A 92 -0.46 -12.49 -12.07
CA GLY A 92 -0.08 -12.77 -13.46
C GLY A 92 0.86 -11.75 -14.10
N SER A 93 1.26 -10.70 -13.38
CA SER A 93 2.19 -9.66 -13.88
C SER A 93 3.66 -9.97 -13.63
N GLU A 94 4.02 -11.21 -13.29
CA GLU A 94 5.35 -11.58 -12.79
C GLU A 94 6.45 -11.34 -13.83
N ILE A 95 6.18 -11.66 -15.09
CA ILE A 95 7.12 -11.42 -16.19
C ILE A 95 7.24 -9.90 -16.44
N LEU A 96 6.09 -9.22 -16.50
CA LEU A 96 6.04 -7.81 -16.86
C LEU A 96 6.71 -6.92 -15.81
N GLN A 97 6.55 -7.20 -14.51
CA GLN A 97 7.25 -6.43 -13.46
C GLN A 97 8.77 -6.43 -13.65
N HIS A 98 9.37 -7.53 -14.09
CA HIS A 98 10.82 -7.61 -14.25
C HIS A 98 11.28 -6.72 -15.40
N GLN A 99 10.57 -6.75 -16.53
CA GLN A 99 10.81 -5.86 -17.66
C GLN A 99 10.67 -4.39 -17.27
N LEU A 100 9.62 -4.04 -16.52
CA LEU A 100 9.38 -2.67 -16.06
C LEU A 100 10.47 -2.19 -15.10
N ARG A 101 10.83 -2.99 -14.09
CA ARG A 101 11.89 -2.65 -13.12
C ARG A 101 13.23 -2.43 -13.81
N GLN A 102 13.60 -3.31 -14.74
CA GLN A 102 14.82 -3.14 -15.54
C GLN A 102 14.79 -1.86 -16.37
N THR A 103 13.64 -1.54 -16.97
CA THR A 103 13.49 -0.32 -17.76
C THR A 103 13.60 0.92 -16.88
N ILE A 104 12.88 0.98 -15.75
CA ILE A 104 12.91 2.11 -14.80
C ILE A 104 14.32 2.40 -14.30
N ARG A 105 15.09 1.35 -13.93
CA ARG A 105 16.48 1.50 -13.47
C ARG A 105 17.40 2.13 -14.52
N LYS A 106 17.19 1.87 -15.82
CA LYS A 106 17.99 2.50 -16.90
C LYS A 106 17.84 4.02 -16.93
N TYR A 107 16.74 4.55 -16.42
CA TYR A 107 16.45 5.99 -16.39
C TYR A 107 16.84 6.67 -15.07
N ASP A 108 17.49 5.97 -14.12
CA ASP A 108 17.84 6.51 -12.80
C ASP A 108 16.61 7.08 -12.06
N VAL A 109 15.50 6.34 -12.10
CA VAL A 109 14.24 6.70 -11.45
C VAL A 109 14.01 5.76 -10.26
N ASP A 110 13.74 6.36 -9.11
CA ASP A 110 13.33 5.64 -7.91
C ASP A 110 12.04 4.86 -8.17
N ILE A 111 11.94 3.68 -7.58
CA ILE A 111 10.81 2.78 -7.74
C ILE A 111 10.26 2.39 -6.37
N GLY A 112 8.94 2.31 -6.23
CA GLY A 112 8.27 1.57 -5.17
C GLY A 112 7.43 0.46 -5.79
N VAL A 113 7.16 -0.60 -5.02
CA VAL A 113 6.38 -1.74 -5.48
C VAL A 113 5.33 -2.14 -4.44
N ASP A 114 4.10 -2.27 -4.89
CA ASP A 114 2.99 -2.82 -4.11
C ASP A 114 2.27 -3.94 -4.87
N VAL A 115 1.49 -4.75 -4.15
CA VAL A 115 0.72 -5.87 -4.72
C VAL A 115 -0.76 -5.71 -4.43
N TRP A 116 -1.60 -5.98 -5.43
CA TRP A 116 -3.05 -5.79 -5.35
C TRP A 116 -3.85 -6.94 -5.93
N GLU A 117 -4.93 -7.26 -5.23
CA GLU A 117 -5.86 -8.32 -5.62
C GLU A 117 -6.44 -8.06 -7.00
N GLU A 118 -6.78 -9.15 -7.70
CA GLU A 118 -7.49 -9.06 -8.97
C GLU A 118 -8.83 -8.33 -8.80
N GLY A 119 -9.16 -7.44 -9.73
CA GLY A 119 -10.44 -6.72 -9.75
C GLY A 119 -10.61 -5.62 -8.69
N ARG A 120 -9.66 -5.44 -7.76
CA ARG A 120 -9.70 -4.33 -6.81
C ARG A 120 -9.49 -2.99 -7.52
N GLU A 121 -10.46 -2.09 -7.44
CA GLU A 121 -10.31 -0.72 -7.93
C GLU A 121 -9.52 0.16 -6.96
N PHE A 122 -8.84 1.18 -7.49
CA PHE A 122 -8.27 2.23 -6.66
C PHE A 122 -9.41 3.06 -6.03
N SER A 123 -9.38 3.27 -4.72
CA SER A 123 -10.21 4.30 -4.10
C SER A 123 -9.74 5.71 -4.53
N PRO A 124 -10.61 6.72 -4.49
CA PRO A 124 -10.21 8.10 -4.74
C PRO A 124 -9.06 8.57 -3.83
N ILE A 125 -9.02 8.11 -2.57
CA ILE A 125 -7.98 8.47 -1.60
C ILE A 125 -6.61 7.90 -2.01
N GLU A 126 -6.58 6.64 -2.45
CA GLU A 126 -5.36 6.01 -2.96
C GLU A 126 -4.84 6.69 -4.24
N LEU A 127 -5.75 7.13 -5.14
CA LEU A 127 -5.36 7.90 -6.33
C LEU A 127 -4.86 9.30 -6.01
N MET A 128 -5.33 9.89 -4.91
CA MET A 128 -4.85 11.19 -4.45
C MET A 128 -3.51 11.10 -3.69
N GLY A 129 -2.98 9.90 -3.44
CA GLY A 129 -1.74 9.70 -2.70
C GLY A 129 -1.78 10.20 -1.25
N ILE A 130 -2.99 10.32 -0.67
CA ILE A 130 -3.17 10.80 0.71
C ILE A 130 -2.95 9.62 1.66
N TYR A 131 -1.69 9.27 1.87
CA TYR A 131 -1.26 8.38 2.95
C TYR A 131 -1.24 9.17 4.27
N GLU A 132 -1.65 8.56 5.38
CA GLU A 132 -1.63 9.23 6.69
C GLU A 132 -0.20 9.71 7.00
N MET A 133 0.00 11.03 6.92
CA MET A 133 1.23 11.67 7.33
C MET A 133 1.35 11.50 8.85
N GLY A 134 2.35 10.75 9.31
CA GLY A 134 2.66 10.66 10.73
C GLY A 134 2.71 12.04 11.37
N THR A 135 1.79 12.28 12.32
CA THR A 135 1.65 13.37 13.32
C THR A 135 2.56 14.60 13.23
N ALA A 136 2.67 15.23 12.07
CA ALA A 136 3.06 16.62 11.92
C ALA A 136 1.86 17.36 11.36
N ASP A 137 1.27 18.25 12.17
CA ASP A 137 0.13 19.08 11.77
C ASP A 137 0.40 19.69 10.38
N PRO A 138 -0.38 19.33 9.34
CA PRO A 138 -0.24 19.97 8.04
C PRO A 138 -0.58 21.46 8.18
N PRO A 139 -0.03 22.34 7.32
CA PRO A 139 -0.56 23.69 7.24
C PRO A 139 -2.05 23.56 6.91
N LYS A 140 -2.87 24.20 7.74
CA LYS A 140 -4.33 24.15 7.58
C LYS A 140 -4.69 24.59 6.16
N PRO A 141 -5.28 23.72 5.31
CA PRO A 141 -6.03 24.21 4.18
C PRO A 141 -7.22 25.04 4.69
N ASP A 142 -7.62 26.05 3.92
CA ASP A 142 -8.76 26.91 4.21
C ASP A 142 -10.03 26.06 4.49
N PRO A 143 -10.91 26.45 5.43
CA PRO A 143 -11.76 25.54 6.16
C PRO A 143 -12.96 25.10 5.33
N LEU A 144 -12.89 23.90 4.78
CA LEU A 144 -14.08 23.14 4.44
C LEU A 144 -14.25 21.99 5.43
N GLU A 145 -15.44 21.90 5.99
CA GLU A 145 -15.89 21.11 7.15
C GLU A 145 -15.83 19.58 6.98
N HIS A 146 -15.13 19.06 5.99
CA HIS A 146 -15.22 17.66 5.56
C HIS A 146 -14.55 16.65 6.50
N ILE A 147 -13.80 17.11 7.52
CA ILE A 147 -13.04 16.22 8.42
C ILE A 147 -13.14 16.70 9.88
N ARG A 148 -14.32 17.11 10.34
CA ARG A 148 -14.54 17.24 11.80
C ARG A 148 -14.96 15.90 12.37
N MET A 149 -14.28 15.50 13.44
CA MET A 149 -14.77 14.45 14.33
C MET A 149 -16.16 14.85 14.79
N TYR A 150 -17.12 13.95 14.62
CA TYR A 150 -18.48 14.15 15.00
C TYR A 150 -18.73 13.29 16.24
N PRO A 151 -18.59 13.87 17.45
CA PRO A 151 -18.70 13.12 18.69
C PRO A 151 -20.11 12.59 18.85
N VAL A 152 -20.19 11.32 19.28
CA VAL A 152 -21.44 10.65 19.54
C VAL A 152 -21.35 10.02 20.92
N THR A 153 -22.19 10.47 21.85
CA THR A 153 -22.31 9.87 23.17
C THR A 153 -23.28 8.70 23.10
N VAL A 154 -22.83 7.52 23.55
CA VAL A 154 -23.63 6.29 23.55
C VAL A 154 -24.03 5.96 24.98
N GLU A 155 -25.34 5.95 25.23
CA GLU A 155 -25.92 5.51 26.48
C GLU A 155 -26.55 4.12 26.32
N LYS A 156 -27.15 3.59 27.38
CA LYS A 156 -27.70 2.22 27.42
C LYS A 156 -28.77 1.97 26.36
N ASP A 157 -29.62 2.97 26.08
CA ASP A 157 -30.81 2.86 25.24
C ASP A 157 -30.88 3.91 24.13
N ARG A 158 -29.88 4.79 24.01
CA ARG A 158 -29.90 5.92 23.08
C ARG A 158 -28.51 6.36 22.64
N ILE A 159 -28.49 7.01 21.48
CA ILE A 159 -27.33 7.64 20.86
C ILE A 159 -27.57 9.15 20.85
N ILE A 160 -26.59 9.93 21.27
CA ILE A 160 -26.65 11.39 21.32
C ILE A 160 -25.60 11.95 20.38
N PHE A 161 -26.04 12.67 19.36
CA PHE A 161 -25.22 13.39 18.41
C PHE A 161 -25.01 14.81 18.94
N ASP A 162 -23.93 14.99 19.71
CA ASP A 162 -23.76 16.14 20.62
C ASP A 162 -23.81 17.50 19.90
N ASN A 163 -23.26 17.58 18.68
CA ASN A 163 -23.22 18.82 17.90
C ASN A 163 -24.60 19.30 17.46
N ASP A 164 -25.52 18.38 17.16
CA ASP A 164 -26.86 18.69 16.65
C ASP A 164 -27.95 18.52 17.70
N LYS A 165 -27.59 18.08 18.91
CA LYS A 165 -28.54 17.75 19.99
C LYS A 165 -29.61 16.76 19.53
N ILE A 166 -29.24 15.88 18.60
CA ILE A 166 -30.11 14.81 18.12
C ILE A 166 -29.94 13.64 19.08
N VAL A 167 -31.05 13.12 19.58
CA VAL A 167 -31.11 11.91 20.39
C VAL A 167 -31.89 10.87 19.60
N VAL A 168 -31.32 9.68 19.44
CA VAL A 168 -31.97 8.56 18.75
C VAL A 168 -31.94 7.37 19.69
N THR A 169 -33.11 6.90 20.09
CA THR A 169 -33.23 5.66 20.88
C THR A 169 -32.89 4.44 20.03
N ARG A 170 -32.58 3.32 20.67
CA ARG A 170 -32.32 2.05 19.98
C ARG A 170 -33.48 1.64 19.09
N GLU A 171 -34.71 1.81 19.56
CA GLU A 171 -35.93 1.49 18.83
C GLU A 171 -36.11 2.42 17.62
N GLU A 172 -35.90 3.73 17.79
CA GLU A 172 -35.99 4.70 16.70
C GLU A 172 -34.95 4.46 15.61
N LEU A 173 -33.75 4.01 15.98
CA LEU A 173 -32.68 3.71 15.03
C LEU A 173 -33.07 2.60 14.03
N GLN A 174 -34.06 1.76 14.38
CA GLN A 174 -34.58 0.71 13.49
C GLN A 174 -35.71 1.19 12.56
N ILE A 175 -36.21 2.42 12.75
CA ILE A 175 -37.32 2.98 11.97
C ILE A 175 -36.74 3.78 10.79
N PRO A 176 -37.16 3.53 9.54
CA PRO A 176 -36.73 4.34 8.39
C PRO A 176 -37.10 5.81 8.54
N GLY A 177 -36.21 6.70 8.11
CA GLY A 177 -36.40 8.15 8.23
C GLY A 177 -36.17 8.70 9.64
N ASN A 178 -35.51 7.94 10.51
CA ASN A 178 -35.18 8.41 11.86
C ASN A 178 -34.25 9.64 11.82
N PRO A 179 -34.11 10.37 12.95
CA PRO A 179 -33.30 11.58 12.98
C PRO A 179 -31.82 11.36 12.60
N PHE A 180 -31.27 10.17 12.81
CA PHE A 180 -29.92 9.83 12.39
C PHE A 180 -29.81 9.70 10.86
N GLU A 181 -30.77 9.06 10.19
CA GLU A 181 -30.77 9.01 8.72
C GLU A 181 -30.90 10.41 8.10
N THR A 182 -31.70 11.29 8.71
CA THR A 182 -31.80 12.70 8.28
C THR A 182 -30.47 13.45 8.47
N LEU A 183 -29.74 13.14 9.54
CA LEU A 183 -28.40 13.68 9.77
C LEU A 183 -27.42 13.23 8.68
N VAL A 184 -27.47 11.94 8.31
CA VAL A 184 -26.66 11.37 7.22
C VAL A 184 -26.98 12.04 5.88
N ASP A 185 -28.26 12.22 5.54
CA ASP A 185 -28.70 12.91 4.31
C ASP A 185 -28.12 14.32 4.21
N ARG A 186 -28.09 15.03 5.34
CA ARG A 186 -27.50 16.37 5.40
C ARG A 186 -26.00 16.35 5.21
N PHE A 187 -25.29 15.31 5.67
CA PHE A 187 -23.86 15.19 5.40
C PHE A 187 -23.60 14.94 3.92
N GLU A 188 -24.32 13.99 3.31
CA GLU A 188 -24.20 13.69 1.88
C GLU A 188 -24.53 14.91 1.00
N ALA A 189 -25.61 15.64 1.31
CA ALA A 189 -26.02 16.84 0.57
C ALA A 189 -24.99 17.98 0.62
N ASN A 190 -24.20 18.04 1.70
CA ASN A 190 -23.14 19.04 1.87
C ASN A 190 -21.75 18.54 1.40
N GLY A 191 -21.69 17.37 0.74
CA GLY A 191 -20.42 16.74 0.37
C GLY A 191 -19.55 16.37 1.57
N GLY A 192 -20.14 16.33 2.77
CA GLY A 192 -19.47 16.04 4.02
C GLY A 192 -19.42 14.54 4.28
N ASN A 193 -18.30 14.10 4.85
CA ASN A 193 -18.16 12.75 5.38
C ASN A 193 -17.59 12.82 6.80
N PRO A 194 -18.41 13.23 7.78
CA PRO A 194 -17.92 13.41 9.14
C PRO A 194 -17.49 12.10 9.75
N TYR A 195 -16.42 12.18 10.53
CA TYR A 195 -15.90 11.03 11.26
C TYR A 195 -16.73 10.82 12.53
N ILE A 196 -17.80 10.03 12.41
CA ILE A 196 -18.69 9.67 13.53
C ILE A 196 -17.90 8.86 14.55
N PHE A 197 -17.76 9.40 15.76
CA PHE A 197 -16.92 8.83 16.80
C PHE A 197 -17.75 8.51 18.05
N PRO A 198 -18.33 7.29 18.12
CA PRO A 198 -19.15 6.88 19.25
C PRO A 198 -18.30 6.57 20.50
N TYR A 199 -18.76 7.02 21.67
CA TYR A 199 -18.14 6.69 22.95
C TYR A 199 -19.20 6.35 24.03
N PRO A 200 -19.06 5.20 24.74
CA PRO A 200 -18.04 4.18 24.58
C PRO A 200 -18.20 3.36 23.28
N ILE A 201 -17.08 2.99 22.67
CA ILE A 201 -17.03 2.26 21.39
C ILE A 201 -17.63 0.84 21.50
N ASN A 202 -17.50 0.19 22.65
CA ASN A 202 -17.86 -1.22 22.85
C ASN A 202 -19.33 -1.45 23.24
N SER A 203 -20.24 -0.55 22.87
CA SER A 203 -21.67 -0.70 23.17
C SER A 203 -22.39 -1.46 22.05
N PRO A 204 -23.33 -2.38 22.35
CA PRO A 204 -24.16 -3.04 21.32
C PRO A 204 -24.92 -2.05 20.43
N LEU A 205 -25.19 -0.84 20.94
CA LEU A 205 -25.87 0.22 20.19
C LEU A 205 -24.98 0.82 19.09
N VAL A 206 -23.65 0.71 19.23
CA VAL A 206 -22.67 1.09 18.20
C VAL A 206 -22.75 0.13 17.02
N ASP A 207 -22.93 -1.17 17.28
CA ASP A 207 -23.12 -2.15 16.19
C ASP A 207 -24.40 -1.87 15.40
N ASP A 208 -25.49 -1.52 16.09
CA ASP A 208 -26.74 -1.11 15.46
C ASP A 208 -26.56 0.16 14.62
N LEU A 209 -25.82 1.15 15.13
CA LEU A 209 -25.47 2.37 14.39
C LEU A 209 -24.68 2.05 13.11
N TRP A 210 -23.65 1.22 13.21
CA TRP A 210 -22.85 0.80 12.05
C TRP A 210 -23.66 -0.01 11.04
N ASN A 211 -24.60 -0.84 11.50
CA ASN A 211 -25.51 -1.57 10.63
C ASN A 211 -26.40 -0.61 9.81
N VAL A 212 -26.93 0.45 10.43
CA VAL A 212 -27.70 1.48 9.72
C VAL A 212 -26.82 2.24 8.74
N MET A 213 -25.63 2.68 9.16
CA MET A 213 -24.69 3.38 8.27
C MET A 213 -24.29 2.54 7.06
N ARG A 214 -23.99 1.24 7.25
CA ARG A 214 -23.63 0.33 6.14
C ARG A 214 -24.74 0.21 5.12
N LYS A 215 -26.00 0.19 5.58
CA LYS A 215 -27.16 0.11 4.69
C LYS A 215 -27.45 1.44 4.01
N ARG A 216 -27.36 2.56 4.74
CA ARG A 216 -27.86 3.86 4.27
C ARG A 216 -26.83 4.73 3.56
N ALA A 217 -25.57 4.66 3.98
CA ALA A 217 -24.46 5.45 3.47
C ALA A 217 -23.18 4.60 3.36
N PRO A 218 -23.16 3.59 2.47
CA PRO A 218 -22.02 2.67 2.33
C PRO A 218 -20.72 3.39 1.97
N GLN A 219 -20.79 4.52 1.27
CA GLN A 219 -19.63 5.37 0.96
C GLN A 219 -19.00 5.99 2.23
N MET A 220 -19.82 6.51 3.15
CA MET A 220 -19.33 7.05 4.42
C MET A 220 -18.65 5.98 5.26
N VAL A 221 -19.23 4.77 5.32
CA VAL A 221 -18.63 3.64 6.03
C VAL A 221 -17.35 3.19 5.34
N SER A 222 -17.32 3.10 4.01
CA SER A 222 -16.13 2.74 3.26
C SER A 222 -14.98 3.69 3.55
N ASN A 223 -15.24 5.00 3.64
CA ASN A 223 -14.22 5.98 4.02
C ASN A 223 -13.79 5.87 5.49
N TYR A 224 -14.72 5.59 6.41
CA TYR A 224 -14.40 5.34 7.82
C TYR A 224 -13.53 4.08 7.99
N LEU A 225 -13.89 3.01 7.28
CA LEU A 225 -13.12 1.78 7.22
C LEU A 225 -11.79 1.99 6.49
N ALA A 226 -11.71 2.76 5.41
CA ALA A 226 -10.44 3.07 4.75
C ALA A 226 -9.49 3.84 5.67
N LYS A 227 -10.02 4.63 6.61
CA LYS A 227 -9.23 5.33 7.63
C LYS A 227 -8.83 4.41 8.79
N ASN A 228 -9.73 3.55 9.26
CA ASN A 228 -9.48 2.69 10.42
C ASN A 228 -8.83 1.34 10.07
N ALA A 229 -9.11 0.80 8.89
CA ALA A 229 -8.42 -0.33 8.28
C ALA A 229 -7.09 0.21 7.76
N THR A 230 -6.11 0.25 8.66
CA THR A 230 -4.72 0.58 8.38
C THR A 230 -4.53 1.94 7.73
N VAL A 231 -4.01 2.90 8.52
CA VAL A 231 -2.98 3.85 8.07
C VAL A 231 -2.31 3.27 6.84
N ILE A 232 -2.70 3.71 5.63
CA ILE A 232 -2.10 3.15 4.43
C ILE A 232 -0.67 3.65 4.52
N THR A 233 0.25 2.77 4.92
CA THR A 233 1.66 3.10 5.00
C THR A 233 2.07 3.37 3.57
N PRO A 234 2.61 4.56 3.26
CA PRO A 234 3.06 4.85 1.91
C PRO A 234 4.02 3.75 1.48
N THR A 235 3.82 3.25 0.26
CA THR A 235 4.67 2.17 -0.25
C THR A 235 6.11 2.66 -0.26
N PRO A 236 7.02 1.98 0.46
CA PRO A 236 8.41 2.39 0.49
C PRO A 236 9.01 2.45 -0.91
N ILE A 237 9.86 3.44 -1.18
CA ILE A 237 10.79 3.36 -2.30
C ILE A 237 11.67 2.15 -2.00
N GLU A 238 11.85 1.29 -3.00
CA GLU A 238 12.75 0.17 -2.95
C GLU A 238 14.14 0.68 -2.62
N ALA A 239 14.76 0.05 -1.62
CA ALA A 239 16.13 0.38 -1.27
C ALA A 239 17.08 0.08 -2.43
N ASN A 240 18.19 0.81 -2.47
CA ASN A 240 19.33 0.37 -3.26
C ASN A 240 19.99 -0.79 -2.52
N THR A 241 19.80 -2.00 -3.05
CA THR A 241 20.25 -3.24 -2.42
C THR A 241 21.51 -3.82 -3.07
N GLU A 242 22.20 -3.07 -3.94
CA GLU A 242 23.37 -3.59 -4.68
C GLU A 242 24.51 -4.04 -3.75
N GLU A 243 24.64 -3.42 -2.57
CA GLU A 243 25.69 -3.71 -1.59
C GLU A 243 25.19 -4.47 -0.34
N LYS A 244 23.88 -4.78 -0.27
CA LYS A 244 23.27 -5.42 0.90
C LYS A 244 22.91 -6.87 0.63
N ARG A 245 23.03 -7.73 1.65
CA ARG A 245 22.62 -9.13 1.56
C ARG A 245 21.11 -9.28 1.77
N PRO A 246 20.39 -9.98 0.89
CA PRO A 246 18.97 -10.23 1.10
C PRO A 246 18.73 -11.24 2.22
N VAL A 247 17.71 -10.94 3.03
CA VAL A 247 17.03 -11.90 3.90
C VAL A 247 15.66 -12.16 3.31
N VAL A 248 15.45 -13.38 2.82
CA VAL A 248 14.34 -13.71 1.93
C VAL A 248 13.20 -14.34 2.71
N PHE A 249 11.99 -13.81 2.52
CA PHE A 249 10.75 -14.39 3.03
C PHE A 249 9.82 -14.72 1.86
N GLU A 250 9.29 -15.94 1.82
CA GLU A 250 8.17 -16.28 0.93
C GLU A 250 6.85 -15.95 1.64
N CYS A 251 5.94 -15.29 0.92
CA CYS A 251 4.54 -15.15 1.29
C CYS A 251 3.74 -16.13 0.44
N ARG A 252 3.24 -17.23 1.04
CA ARG A 252 2.45 -18.28 0.38
C ARG A 252 1.32 -18.73 1.30
N HIS A 253 0.14 -19.04 0.77
CA HIS A 253 -1.05 -19.43 1.55
C HIS A 253 -1.39 -18.46 2.70
N ASN A 254 -1.16 -17.17 2.50
CA ASN A 254 -1.28 -16.12 3.51
C ASN A 254 -0.44 -16.35 4.79
N GLN A 255 0.71 -17.00 4.64
CA GLN A 255 1.70 -17.24 5.69
C GLN A 255 3.10 -16.80 5.22
N LEU A 256 3.98 -16.52 6.19
CA LEU A 256 5.40 -16.22 5.98
C LEU A 256 6.26 -17.47 6.17
N PHE A 257 7.20 -17.66 5.27
CA PHE A 257 8.23 -18.69 5.35
C PHE A 257 9.60 -18.05 5.22
N PHE A 258 10.50 -18.35 6.15
CA PHE A 258 11.89 -17.91 6.08
C PHE A 258 12.67 -18.79 5.10
N ILE A 259 13.37 -18.18 4.14
CA ILE A 259 14.08 -18.90 3.09
C ILE A 259 15.57 -18.93 3.40
N ARG A 260 16.07 -20.10 3.80
CA ARG A 260 17.51 -20.34 3.97
C ARG A 260 18.13 -20.62 2.61
N LEU A 261 19.11 -19.81 2.22
CA LEU A 261 19.79 -19.89 0.91
C LEU A 261 20.43 -21.25 0.64
N GLU A 262 20.78 -21.99 1.69
CA GLU A 262 21.56 -23.23 1.61
C GLU A 262 20.71 -24.50 1.74
N GLN A 263 19.40 -24.37 2.00
CA GLN A 263 18.53 -25.52 2.25
C GLN A 263 17.51 -25.68 1.13
N PRO A 264 17.30 -26.92 0.62
CA PRO A 264 16.17 -27.21 -0.24
C PRO A 264 14.88 -26.77 0.44
N GLN A 265 14.10 -25.93 -0.22
CA GLN A 265 12.77 -25.54 0.24
C GLN A 265 11.91 -26.79 0.38
N ALA A 266 11.38 -27.03 1.58
CA ALA A 266 10.32 -28.02 1.75
C ALA A 266 9.08 -27.50 1.01
N THR A 267 8.77 -28.09 -0.14
CA THR A 267 7.53 -27.84 -0.88
C THR A 267 6.37 -28.65 -0.31
N ASP A 268 6.56 -29.30 0.84
CA ASP A 268 5.56 -30.13 1.47
C ASP A 268 4.35 -29.26 1.86
N PRO A 269 3.15 -29.55 1.32
CA PRO A 269 1.92 -28.83 1.69
C PRO A 269 1.59 -28.88 3.19
N GLU A 270 2.19 -29.80 3.95
CA GLU A 270 2.02 -29.86 5.42
C GLU A 270 2.93 -28.88 6.19
N THR A 271 3.88 -28.20 5.51
CA THR A 271 4.74 -27.21 6.16
C THR A 271 3.93 -25.97 6.51
N GLN A 272 3.73 -25.74 7.82
CA GLN A 272 3.01 -24.57 8.31
C GLN A 272 3.93 -23.36 8.39
N GLY A 273 3.52 -22.24 7.76
CA GLY A 273 4.20 -20.96 7.88
C GLY A 273 3.72 -20.15 9.08
N TYR A 274 4.30 -18.96 9.26
CA TYR A 274 3.89 -18.02 10.30
C TYR A 274 2.82 -17.05 9.80
N SER A 275 1.74 -16.86 10.55
CA SER A 275 0.72 -15.85 10.28
C SER A 275 0.40 -15.06 11.53
N PHE A 276 -0.08 -13.83 11.34
CA PHE A 276 -0.53 -12.95 12.40
C PHE A 276 -1.61 -11.99 11.87
N ASP A 277 -2.49 -11.55 12.76
CA ASP A 277 -3.64 -10.73 12.39
C ASP A 277 -3.32 -9.24 12.37
N SER A 278 -2.51 -8.77 13.32
CA SER A 278 -2.24 -7.36 13.55
C SER A 278 -0.74 -7.06 13.57
N PRO A 279 -0.22 -6.22 12.65
CA PRO A 279 1.17 -5.76 12.67
C PRO A 279 1.57 -5.06 13.97
N ARG A 280 0.61 -4.41 14.65
CA ARG A 280 0.87 -3.68 15.91
C ARG A 280 1.14 -4.58 17.10
N GLU A 281 0.71 -5.84 16.99
CA GLU A 281 0.94 -6.82 18.04
C GLU A 281 2.23 -7.61 17.80
N GLU A 282 2.92 -7.40 16.68
CA GLU A 282 4.19 -8.06 16.39
C GLU A 282 5.31 -7.46 17.26
N THR A 283 6.02 -8.32 17.98
CA THR A 283 7.09 -7.94 18.92
C THR A 283 8.34 -8.76 18.62
N ASP A 284 9.48 -8.37 19.19
CA ASP A 284 10.76 -9.09 19.12
C ASP A 284 10.70 -10.50 19.75
N GLU A 285 9.72 -10.75 20.63
CA GLU A 285 9.44 -12.08 21.20
C GLU A 285 8.67 -13.01 20.24
N LYS A 286 8.00 -12.47 19.22
CA LYS A 286 7.24 -13.24 18.24
C LYS A 286 8.12 -13.67 17.07
N TRP A 287 7.66 -14.69 16.33
CA TRP A 287 8.49 -15.30 15.31
C TRP A 287 9.00 -14.28 14.28
N PHE A 288 8.14 -13.46 13.68
CA PHE A 288 8.60 -12.56 12.63
C PHE A 288 9.44 -11.40 13.21
N GLY A 289 8.99 -10.77 14.29
CA GLY A 289 9.73 -9.68 14.93
C GLY A 289 11.10 -10.12 15.48
N SER A 290 11.23 -11.35 15.97
CA SER A 290 12.53 -11.91 16.39
C SER A 290 13.52 -11.98 15.22
N GLN A 291 13.06 -12.41 14.03
CA GLN A 291 13.91 -12.46 12.83
C GLN A 291 14.37 -11.07 12.40
N LEU A 292 13.52 -10.05 12.55
CA LEU A 292 13.85 -8.67 12.19
C LEU A 292 14.88 -8.04 13.14
N THR A 293 14.83 -8.39 14.43
CA THR A 293 15.74 -7.85 15.46
C THR A 293 17.17 -8.33 15.28
N GLU A 294 17.36 -9.49 14.66
CA GLU A 294 18.67 -10.08 14.36
C GLU A 294 19.35 -9.46 13.13
N LEU A 295 18.65 -8.61 12.36
CA LEU A 295 19.19 -8.06 11.12
C LEU A 295 20.07 -6.85 11.37
N ASP A 296 21.19 -6.80 10.64
CA ASP A 296 21.99 -5.60 10.52
C ASP A 296 21.43 -4.70 9.40
N PRO A 297 20.84 -3.53 9.73
CA PRO A 297 20.23 -2.64 8.73
C PRO A 297 21.24 -2.03 7.75
N ASP A 298 22.54 -2.00 8.09
CA ASP A 298 23.58 -1.44 7.23
C ASP A 298 24.02 -2.43 6.15
N THR A 299 23.98 -3.73 6.45
CA THR A 299 24.47 -4.79 5.55
C THR A 299 23.38 -5.71 5.01
N GLN A 300 22.15 -5.66 5.55
CA GLN A 300 21.06 -6.54 5.18
C GLN A 300 19.77 -5.79 4.86
N TYR A 301 18.93 -6.42 4.03
CA TYR A 301 17.58 -5.95 3.72
C TYR A 301 16.61 -7.12 3.57
N ILE A 302 15.31 -6.84 3.64
CA ILE A 302 14.26 -7.85 3.45
C ILE A 302 13.85 -7.96 1.98
N TRP A 303 13.79 -9.18 1.45
CA TRP A 303 13.21 -9.45 0.14
C TRP A 303 12.02 -10.39 0.25
N PHE A 304 10.82 -9.85 0.02
CA PHE A 304 9.60 -10.64 -0.03
C PHE A 304 9.40 -11.26 -1.41
N LYS A 305 9.22 -12.58 -1.44
CA LYS A 305 8.77 -13.36 -2.60
C LYS A 305 7.28 -13.64 -2.42
N VAL A 306 6.43 -12.92 -3.13
CA VAL A 306 4.99 -12.84 -2.83
C VAL A 306 4.20 -13.64 -3.84
N ARG A 307 3.42 -14.62 -3.39
CA ARG A 307 2.46 -15.34 -4.24
C ARG A 307 1.10 -14.61 -4.28
N PRO A 308 0.28 -14.83 -5.32
CA PRO A 308 -0.98 -14.09 -5.50
C PRO A 308 -2.01 -14.31 -4.37
N ASP A 309 -1.89 -15.41 -3.63
CA ASP A 309 -2.76 -15.77 -2.51
C ASP A 309 -2.33 -15.16 -1.16
N SER A 310 -1.30 -14.31 -1.15
CA SER A 310 -0.60 -13.92 0.08
C SER A 310 -0.35 -12.40 0.20
N PHE A 311 -1.18 -11.59 -0.46
CA PHE A 311 -1.04 -10.14 -0.41
C PHE A 311 -1.36 -9.54 0.97
N ASP A 312 -2.30 -10.14 1.71
CA ASP A 312 -2.66 -9.68 3.05
C ASP A 312 -1.50 -9.84 4.04
N ILE A 313 -0.94 -11.05 4.18
CA ILE A 313 0.23 -11.29 5.04
C ILE A 313 1.44 -10.46 4.60
N PHE A 314 1.65 -10.27 3.30
CA PHE A 314 2.72 -9.43 2.78
C PHE A 314 2.58 -7.98 3.27
N ARG A 315 1.40 -7.36 3.13
CA ARG A 315 1.18 -5.97 3.58
C ARG A 315 1.38 -5.84 5.08
N LYS A 316 0.88 -6.80 5.85
CA LYS A 316 1.07 -6.87 7.31
C LYS A 316 2.56 -6.95 7.66
N ALA A 317 3.29 -7.86 7.03
CA ALA A 317 4.73 -8.06 7.24
C ALA A 317 5.55 -6.84 6.85
N ARG A 318 5.31 -6.26 5.66
CA ARG A 318 5.98 -5.05 5.19
C ARG A 318 5.79 -3.89 6.16
N LYS A 319 4.61 -3.78 6.78
CA LYS A 319 4.37 -2.77 7.82
C LYS A 319 5.24 -2.99 9.05
N VAL A 320 5.38 -4.23 9.54
CA VAL A 320 6.28 -4.52 10.66
C VAL A 320 7.72 -4.16 10.29
N VAL A 321 8.20 -4.58 9.11
CA VAL A 321 9.56 -4.26 8.63
C VAL A 321 9.81 -2.74 8.61
N TRP A 322 8.82 -1.97 8.15
CA TRP A 322 8.87 -0.50 8.18
C TRP A 322 8.96 0.05 9.60
N ASP A 323 8.18 -0.46 10.54
CA ASP A 323 8.18 -0.02 11.93
C ASP A 323 9.54 -0.35 12.62
N TYR A 324 10.24 -1.39 12.16
CA TYR A 324 11.64 -1.72 12.52
C TYR A 324 12.71 -0.88 11.79
N LYS A 325 12.31 0.05 10.92
CA LYS A 325 13.20 0.91 10.10
C LYS A 325 14.14 0.11 9.19
N LEU A 326 13.70 -1.08 8.77
CA LEU A 326 14.43 -1.93 7.86
C LEU A 326 14.02 -1.65 6.41
N GLU A 327 14.97 -1.82 5.51
CA GLU A 327 14.72 -1.73 4.07
C GLU A 327 14.05 -3.01 3.56
N SER A 328 13.11 -2.85 2.61
CA SER A 328 12.50 -3.99 1.94
C SER A 328 12.16 -3.74 0.48
N THR A 329 12.06 -4.84 -0.25
CA THR A 329 11.54 -4.93 -1.62
C THR A 329 10.65 -6.16 -1.73
N CYS A 330 9.81 -6.22 -2.75
CA CYS A 330 9.07 -7.42 -3.09
C CYS A 330 9.24 -7.83 -4.55
N GLU A 331 8.89 -9.06 -4.83
CA GLU A 331 8.77 -9.64 -6.16
C GLU A 331 7.55 -10.54 -6.18
N LEU A 332 6.68 -10.35 -7.16
CA LEU A 332 5.56 -11.25 -7.39
C LEU A 332 6.06 -12.56 -8.00
N LEU A 333 5.61 -13.70 -7.48
CA LEU A 333 5.88 -15.02 -8.03
C LEU A 333 4.60 -15.63 -8.59
N GLY A 334 4.75 -16.47 -9.61
CA GLY A 334 3.64 -17.29 -10.09
C GLY A 334 3.21 -18.29 -9.01
N PRO A 335 2.00 -18.86 -9.08
CA PRO A 335 1.48 -19.75 -8.05
C PRO A 335 2.39 -20.94 -7.71
N ASN A 336 3.12 -21.45 -8.70
CA ASN A 336 3.99 -22.62 -8.57
C ASN A 336 5.44 -22.33 -8.96
N ASP A 337 5.80 -21.07 -9.16
CA ASP A 337 7.16 -20.74 -9.62
C ASP A 337 8.17 -21.12 -8.54
N PRO A 338 9.31 -21.71 -8.94
CA PRO A 338 10.40 -21.99 -8.01
C PRO A 338 11.00 -20.68 -7.52
N ILE A 339 11.35 -20.62 -6.23
CA ILE A 339 12.06 -19.47 -5.68
C ILE A 339 13.49 -19.50 -6.21
N GLN A 340 13.79 -18.56 -7.11
CA GLN A 340 15.16 -18.31 -7.57
C GLN A 340 15.76 -17.18 -6.76
N ILE A 341 16.94 -17.43 -6.18
CA ILE A 341 17.72 -16.43 -5.47
C ILE A 341 19.00 -16.24 -6.27
N GLU A 342 19.11 -15.13 -7.00
CA GLU A 342 20.32 -14.83 -7.75
C GLU A 342 21.48 -14.61 -6.77
N SER A 343 22.48 -15.50 -6.82
CA SER A 343 23.67 -15.51 -5.98
C SER A 343 24.69 -14.42 -6.36
N LYS A 344 24.25 -13.21 -6.70
CA LYS A 344 25.16 -12.14 -7.12
C LYS A 344 26.07 -11.64 -5.99
N ILE A 345 25.74 -11.92 -4.72
CA ILE A 345 26.48 -11.43 -3.55
C ILE A 345 26.73 -12.58 -2.57
N ILE A 346 27.44 -13.63 -2.97
CA ILE A 346 28.02 -14.58 -2.00
C ILE A 346 29.42 -14.95 -2.48
N THR A 347 30.38 -14.07 -2.19
CA THR A 347 31.81 -14.43 -2.18
C THR A 347 32.48 -13.97 -0.88
N ASP A 348 31.74 -13.95 0.24
CA ASP A 348 32.36 -13.77 1.56
C ASP A 348 32.17 -15.02 2.44
N PRO A 349 33.22 -15.81 2.71
CA PRO A 349 33.14 -17.10 3.41
C PRO A 349 32.82 -17.04 4.91
N GLN A 350 32.59 -15.87 5.51
CA GLN A 350 32.60 -15.72 6.97
C GLN A 350 31.28 -16.05 7.71
N PHE A 351 30.19 -16.38 7.02
CA PHE A 351 28.87 -16.54 7.67
C PHE A 351 28.27 -17.95 7.52
N ASN A 352 29.05 -18.99 7.82
CA ASN A 352 28.51 -20.33 8.14
C ASN A 352 28.28 -20.44 9.65
N HIS A 353 27.16 -19.92 10.15
CA HIS A 353 26.67 -20.25 11.49
C HIS A 353 25.42 -21.12 11.39
N THR A 354 25.62 -22.41 11.63
CA THR A 354 24.59 -23.42 11.85
C THR A 354 23.86 -23.15 13.16
N ASN A 355 22.66 -22.54 13.07
CA ASN A 355 21.67 -22.62 14.14
C ASN A 355 20.82 -23.88 13.93
N GLU A 356 21.21 -24.94 14.64
CA GLU A 356 20.39 -26.13 14.86
C GLU A 356 19.15 -25.77 15.69
N ILE A 357 18.02 -26.35 15.31
CA ILE A 357 16.75 -26.25 16.03
C ILE A 357 16.93 -26.99 17.37
N PRO A 358 16.73 -26.37 18.54
CA PRO A 358 16.83 -27.09 19.80
C PRO A 358 15.62 -28.02 19.93
N THR A 359 15.88 -29.32 19.82
CA THR A 359 14.94 -30.34 20.33
C THR A 359 14.95 -30.26 21.84
N LYS A 360 13.79 -29.93 22.43
CA LYS A 360 13.61 -29.96 23.89
C LYS A 360 13.68 -31.41 24.42
N PRO A 361 14.16 -31.60 25.66
CA PRO A 361 14.36 -32.90 26.29
C PRO A 361 13.07 -33.67 26.58
#